data_AF-A0A8J7W6Q1-F1
#
_entry.id   AF-A0A8J7W6Q1-F1
#
_cell.length_a   1.000
_cell.length_b   1.000
_cell.length_c   1.000
_cell.angle_alpha   90.00
_cell.angle_beta   90.00
_cell.angle_gamma   90.00
#
_symmetry.space_group_name_H-M   'P 1'
#
loop_
_entity.id
_entity.type
_entity.pdbx_description
1 polymer ?
#
loop_
_entity_poly.entity_id
_entity_poly.type
_entity_poly.pdbx_seq_one_letter_code
_entity_poly.pdbx_strand_id
1 'polypeptide(L)'
;MALNKLDSGNNHDMNIVELLRVKTEEADMDAYLKTSFGGYTKQSVLEYLSILRKNQQIMSETFYKNQQTLYEEKEKVRKNNESLQIKLDKLDTEYQNLCEAMMTFKLENKEFTVQDIIALKNHIAALEEELKRSRDTKANLEKKIDFMDQANHDLMIKLEQSNLETEAQKEMLIAEKMESKKLRDMVSDLSSRLETERDEIKYWKALQTEGQVAQLTAKVNELTEQLSVQTDLIAKQNTDRMMREQAMESLTAEVAALKSTIRALTESLENINIQNDKLIQSNKTLTIQMEEEYKKTMNLIQEKSDITIDKLIALKKLSEAESKISMLEVQLNKGKKMEEINSIK
;
A
#
# COMPACT_ATOMS: atom_id res chain seq x y z
N MET A 1 -18.87 -52.38 106.68
CA MET A 1 -20.16 -51.66 106.75
C MET A 1 -20.85 -51.88 105.42
N ALA A 2 -21.71 -52.90 105.35
CA ALA A 2 -23.18 -52.81 105.39
C ALA A 2 -23.73 -52.97 103.95
N LEU A 3 -24.01 -54.20 103.52
CA LEU A 3 -25.26 -54.98 103.66
C LEU A 3 -26.35 -54.59 102.64
N ASN A 4 -26.48 -55.45 101.63
CA ASN A 4 -27.67 -55.94 100.92
C ASN A 4 -28.96 -55.11 100.91
N LYS A 5 -29.46 -54.85 99.70
CA LYS A 5 -30.65 -55.51 99.12
C LYS A 5 -30.94 -54.92 97.73
N LEU A 6 -31.19 -55.77 96.74
CA LEU A 6 -32.42 -55.73 95.95
C LEU A 6 -32.50 -56.98 95.07
N ASP A 7 -33.43 -57.82 95.47
CA ASP A 7 -33.96 -58.98 94.77
C ASP A 7 -35.02 -58.49 93.78
N SER A 8 -34.99 -58.95 92.53
CA SER A 8 -36.17 -59.32 91.72
C SER A 8 -35.84 -59.40 90.23
N GLY A 9 -36.08 -60.58 89.64
CA GLY A 9 -36.63 -60.65 88.29
C GLY A 9 -35.75 -61.27 87.19
N ASN A 10 -35.71 -62.60 87.17
CA ASN A 10 -35.76 -63.50 86.01
C ASN A 10 -34.99 -63.19 84.71
N ASN A 11 -34.26 -64.23 84.26
CA ASN A 11 -33.70 -64.46 82.91
C ASN A 11 -32.26 -64.03 82.62
N HIS A 12 -31.29 -64.37 83.46
CA HIS A 12 -29.87 -64.23 83.10
C HIS A 12 -29.02 -65.52 83.13
N ASP A 13 -29.65 -66.69 83.28
CA ASP A 13 -28.96 -68.00 83.17
C ASP A 13 -29.48 -68.86 81.99
N MET A 14 -29.96 -68.24 80.91
CA MET A 14 -30.16 -68.96 79.66
C MET A 14 -28.85 -68.97 78.89
N ASN A 15 -28.27 -70.16 78.68
CA ASN A 15 -27.13 -70.34 77.80
C ASN A 15 -27.50 -69.85 76.39
N ILE A 16 -26.57 -69.19 75.67
CA ILE A 16 -26.79 -68.66 74.31
C ILE A 16 -27.40 -69.71 73.38
N VAL A 17 -27.05 -70.99 73.57
CA VAL A 17 -27.58 -72.12 72.82
C VAL A 17 -29.08 -72.38 73.09
N GLU A 18 -29.54 -72.14 74.31
CA GLU A 18 -30.95 -72.29 74.72
C GLU A 18 -31.83 -71.16 74.19
N LEU A 19 -31.29 -69.95 74.09
CA LEU A 19 -32.01 -68.80 73.53
C LEU A 19 -32.15 -68.89 71.99
N LEU A 20 -31.13 -69.45 71.31
CA LEU A 20 -31.17 -69.72 69.87
C LEU A 20 -32.18 -70.82 69.49
N ARG A 21 -32.48 -71.75 70.39
CA ARG A 21 -33.51 -72.79 70.15
C ARG A 21 -34.95 -72.26 70.20
N VAL A 22 -35.18 -71.14 70.87
CA VAL A 22 -36.52 -70.53 71.00
C VAL A 22 -36.87 -69.65 69.79
N LYS A 23 -35.87 -69.13 69.07
CA LYS A 23 -36.07 -68.39 67.82
C LYS A 23 -36.17 -69.37 66.65
N THR A 24 -37.38 -69.68 66.22
CA THR A 24 -37.68 -70.71 65.24
C THR A 24 -37.55 -70.29 63.76
N GLU A 25 -37.17 -69.05 63.46
CA GLU A 25 -36.95 -68.57 62.08
C GLU A 25 -35.47 -68.20 61.84
N GLU A 26 -34.92 -68.68 60.73
CA GLU A 26 -33.50 -68.54 60.36
C GLU A 26 -33.06 -67.06 60.23
N ALA A 27 -33.96 -66.19 59.74
CA ALA A 27 -33.74 -64.74 59.68
C ALA A 27 -33.61 -64.08 61.07
N ASP A 28 -34.27 -64.67 62.07
CA ASP A 28 -34.34 -64.16 63.43
C ASP A 28 -33.09 -64.56 64.26
N MET A 29 -32.45 -65.68 63.87
CA MET A 29 -31.13 -66.09 64.34
C MET A 29 -30.03 -65.17 63.78
N ASP A 30 -30.09 -64.83 62.50
CA ASP A 30 -29.08 -63.99 61.83
C ASP A 30 -29.06 -62.55 62.38
N ALA A 31 -30.25 -61.99 62.65
CA ALA A 31 -30.39 -60.70 63.31
C ALA A 31 -29.88 -60.74 64.75
N TYR A 32 -30.12 -61.84 65.48
CA TYR A 32 -29.64 -61.99 66.85
C TYR A 32 -28.11 -62.14 66.91
N LEU A 33 -27.50 -62.91 66.00
CA LEU A 33 -26.05 -63.03 65.88
C LEU A 33 -25.37 -61.69 65.56
N LYS A 34 -25.94 -60.88 64.66
CA LYS A 34 -25.44 -59.51 64.38
C LYS A 34 -25.55 -58.58 65.59
N THR A 35 -26.56 -58.76 66.43
CA THR A 35 -26.80 -57.92 67.61
C THR A 35 -25.91 -58.35 68.79
N SER A 36 -25.76 -59.65 69.03
CA SER A 36 -24.98 -60.20 70.13
C SER A 36 -23.47 -60.20 69.89
N PHE A 37 -23.01 -60.41 68.66
CA PHE A 37 -21.58 -60.44 68.31
C PHE A 37 -21.09 -59.19 67.58
N GLY A 38 -21.95 -58.20 67.35
CA GLY A 38 -21.62 -56.97 66.63
C GLY A 38 -21.22 -57.27 65.19
N GLY A 39 -22.19 -57.32 64.28
CA GLY A 39 -21.94 -57.65 62.87
C GLY A 39 -20.94 -56.70 62.21
N TYR A 40 -19.70 -57.16 62.01
CA TYR A 40 -18.71 -56.43 61.21
C TYR A 40 -19.15 -56.41 59.75
N THR A 41 -19.19 -55.23 59.14
CA THR A 41 -19.40 -55.11 57.70
C THR A 41 -18.12 -55.52 56.96
N LYS A 42 -18.24 -56.00 55.71
CA LYS A 42 -17.06 -56.30 54.87
C LYS A 42 -16.09 -55.12 54.81
N GLN A 43 -16.63 -53.89 54.81
CA GLN A 43 -15.83 -52.67 54.82
C GLN A 43 -15.07 -52.48 56.14
N SER A 44 -15.72 -52.66 57.30
CA SER A 44 -15.05 -52.53 58.60
C SER A 44 -13.97 -53.59 58.81
N VAL A 45 -14.17 -54.81 58.28
CA VAL A 45 -13.13 -55.86 58.32
C VAL A 45 -11.95 -55.50 57.43
N LEU A 46 -12.18 -54.99 56.22
CA LEU A 46 -11.09 -54.55 55.32
C LEU A 46 -10.31 -53.36 55.89
N GLU A 47 -11.01 -52.42 56.53
CA GLU A 47 -10.38 -51.29 57.21
C GLU A 47 -9.55 -51.74 58.41
N TYR A 48 -10.08 -52.64 59.24
CA TYR A 48 -9.31 -53.26 60.33
C TYR A 48 -8.08 -54.01 59.82
N LEU A 49 -8.19 -54.79 58.74
CA LEU A 49 -7.06 -55.48 58.12
C LEU A 49 -6.01 -54.50 57.57
N SER A 50 -6.45 -53.37 57.01
CA SER A 50 -5.57 -52.30 56.55
C SER A 50 -4.80 -51.66 57.71
N ILE A 51 -5.50 -51.32 58.80
CA ILE A 51 -4.89 -50.81 60.04
C ILE A 51 -3.92 -51.85 60.62
N LEU A 52 -4.29 -53.12 60.64
CA LEU A 52 -3.46 -54.20 61.17
C LEU A 52 -2.17 -54.36 60.35
N ARG A 53 -2.26 -54.33 59.01
CA ARG A 53 -1.08 -54.35 58.12
C ARG A 53 -0.19 -53.12 58.34
N LYS A 54 -0.78 -51.94 58.47
CA LYS A 54 -0.04 -50.70 58.77
C LYS A 54 0.66 -50.80 60.11
N ASN A 55 0.00 -51.33 61.13
CA ASN A 55 0.60 -51.55 62.46
C ASN A 55 1.72 -52.60 62.41
N GLN A 56 1.55 -53.69 61.65
CA GLN A 56 2.60 -54.69 61.44
C GLN A 56 3.82 -54.09 60.74
N GLN A 57 3.61 -53.25 59.73
CA GLN A 57 4.69 -52.53 59.05
C GLN A 57 5.42 -51.59 60.01
N ILE A 58 4.70 -50.73 60.73
CA ILE A 58 5.29 -49.80 61.71
C ILE A 58 6.06 -50.56 62.79
N MET A 59 5.51 -51.66 63.29
CA MET A 59 6.17 -52.50 64.30
C MET A 59 7.45 -53.14 63.74
N SER A 60 7.43 -53.63 62.51
CA SER A 60 8.61 -54.17 61.85
C SER A 60 9.70 -53.11 61.65
N GLU A 61 9.33 -51.93 61.13
CA GLU A 61 10.25 -50.80 60.95
C GLU A 61 10.86 -50.34 62.28
N THR A 62 10.04 -50.23 63.33
CA THR A 62 10.49 -49.87 64.68
C THR A 62 11.43 -50.92 65.26
N PHE A 63 11.14 -52.22 65.05
CA PHE A 63 12.00 -53.31 65.49
C PHE A 63 13.36 -53.26 64.80
N TYR A 64 13.39 -53.10 63.48
CA TYR A 64 14.66 -52.99 62.72
C TYR A 64 15.48 -51.79 63.18
N LYS A 65 14.83 -50.63 63.38
CA LYS A 65 15.50 -49.43 63.88
C LYS A 65 16.09 -49.65 65.28
N ASN A 66 15.32 -50.22 66.20
CA ASN A 66 15.78 -50.50 67.56
C ASN A 66 16.93 -51.52 67.58
N GLN A 67 16.85 -52.55 66.74
CA GLN A 67 17.91 -53.55 66.58
C GLN A 67 19.20 -52.89 66.06
N GLN A 68 19.11 -52.01 65.09
CA GLN A 68 20.25 -51.26 64.58
C GLN A 68 20.87 -50.36 65.65
N THR A 69 20.06 -49.57 66.36
CA THR A 69 20.53 -48.73 67.48
C THR A 69 21.27 -49.56 68.53
N LEU A 70 20.75 -50.74 68.89
CA LEU A 70 21.36 -51.62 69.88
C LEU A 70 22.72 -52.17 69.42
N TYR A 71 22.87 -52.46 68.12
CA TYR A 71 24.17 -52.85 67.56
C TYR A 71 25.18 -51.69 67.57
N GLU A 72 24.74 -50.48 67.23
CA GLU A 72 25.59 -49.28 67.27
C GLU A 72 26.05 -48.96 68.70
N GLU A 73 25.14 -49.04 69.67
CA GLU A 73 25.46 -48.87 71.10
C GLU A 73 26.42 -49.95 71.60
N LYS A 74 26.21 -51.21 71.22
CA LYS A 74 27.12 -52.32 71.56
C LYS A 74 28.54 -52.06 71.05
N GLU A 75 28.68 -51.63 69.79
CA GLU A 75 29.99 -51.31 69.21
C GLU A 75 30.65 -50.10 69.89
N LYS A 76 29.87 -49.09 70.25
CA LYS A 76 30.37 -47.94 71.01
C LYS A 76 30.89 -48.35 72.38
N VAL A 77 30.16 -49.20 73.10
CA VAL A 77 30.58 -49.73 74.40
C VAL A 77 31.83 -50.59 74.25
N ARG A 78 31.91 -51.44 73.22
CA ARG A 78 33.11 -52.26 72.94
C ARG A 78 34.35 -51.39 72.74
N LYS A 79 34.28 -50.38 71.88
CA LYS A 79 35.39 -49.44 71.63
C LYS A 79 35.80 -48.69 72.90
N ASN A 80 34.84 -48.26 73.70
CA ASN A 80 35.12 -47.59 74.97
C ASN A 80 35.83 -48.54 75.96
N ASN A 81 35.41 -49.80 76.02
CA ASN A 81 36.03 -50.79 76.88
C ASN A 81 37.47 -51.12 76.45
N GLU A 82 37.72 -51.25 75.14
CA GLU A 82 39.07 -51.41 74.59
C GLU A 82 39.98 -50.22 74.93
N SER A 83 39.46 -48.99 74.81
CA SER A 83 40.19 -47.78 75.19
C SER A 83 40.51 -47.74 76.69
N LEU A 84 39.58 -48.15 77.54
CA LEU A 84 39.79 -48.25 78.99
C LEU A 84 40.81 -49.33 79.34
N GLN A 85 40.78 -50.48 78.66
CA GLN A 85 41.76 -51.54 78.86
C GLN A 85 43.18 -51.06 78.52
N ILE A 86 43.36 -50.39 77.37
CA ILE A 86 44.67 -49.81 76.99
C ILE A 86 45.15 -48.79 78.04
N LYS A 87 44.24 -47.98 78.59
CA LYS A 87 44.59 -47.04 79.66
C LYS A 87 44.97 -47.74 80.95
N LEU A 88 44.27 -48.81 81.32
CA LEU A 88 44.58 -49.61 82.49
C LEU A 88 45.95 -50.26 82.36
N ASP A 89 46.23 -50.90 81.23
CA ASP A 89 47.51 -51.55 80.96
C ASP A 89 48.67 -50.54 81.04
N LYS A 90 48.48 -49.32 80.51
CA LYS A 90 49.45 -48.23 80.66
C LYS A 90 49.66 -47.84 82.12
N LEU A 91 48.58 -47.66 82.87
CA LEU A 91 48.66 -47.28 84.28
C LEU A 91 49.37 -48.36 85.11
N ASP A 92 49.12 -49.65 84.81
CA ASP A 92 49.80 -50.76 85.48
C ASP A 92 51.30 -50.76 85.17
N THR A 93 51.70 -50.48 83.93
CA THR A 93 53.13 -50.33 83.60
C THR A 93 53.78 -49.14 84.30
N GLU A 94 53.10 -47.99 84.38
CA GLU A 94 53.58 -46.82 85.11
C GLU A 94 53.71 -47.12 86.61
N TYR A 95 52.74 -47.84 87.18
CA TYR A 95 52.77 -48.25 88.57
C TYR A 95 53.93 -49.21 88.87
N GLN A 96 54.17 -50.21 88.01
CA GLN A 96 55.32 -51.11 88.13
C GLN A 96 56.64 -50.34 88.07
N ASN A 97 56.79 -49.45 87.08
CA ASN A 97 57.98 -48.60 86.95
C ASN A 97 58.22 -47.74 88.20
N LEU A 98 57.15 -47.19 88.79
CA LEU A 98 57.26 -46.40 90.01
C LEU A 98 57.63 -47.25 91.23
N CYS A 99 57.07 -48.46 91.35
CA CYS A 99 57.44 -49.40 92.40
C CYS A 99 58.91 -49.83 92.30
N GLU A 100 59.40 -50.10 91.09
CA GLU A 100 60.81 -50.39 90.84
C GLU A 100 61.69 -49.20 91.20
N ALA A 101 61.33 -48.00 90.75
CA ALA A 101 62.04 -46.75 91.08
C ALA A 101 62.11 -46.51 92.60
N MET A 102 61.01 -46.72 93.33
CA MET A 102 60.98 -46.62 94.80
C MET A 102 61.85 -47.68 95.48
N MET A 103 61.91 -48.91 94.95
CA MET A 103 62.77 -49.96 95.49
C MET A 103 64.25 -49.63 95.29
N THR A 104 64.63 -49.13 94.10
CA THR A 104 65.98 -48.61 93.86
C THR A 104 66.31 -47.45 94.79
N PHE A 105 65.38 -46.50 94.98
CA PHE A 105 65.59 -45.35 95.85
C PHE A 105 65.73 -45.74 97.33
N LYS A 106 64.99 -46.75 97.80
CA LYS A 106 65.15 -47.30 99.16
C LYS A 106 66.48 -48.02 99.36
N LEU A 107 67.00 -48.70 98.33
CA LEU A 107 68.30 -49.38 98.38
C LEU A 107 69.47 -48.39 98.29
N GLU A 108 69.29 -47.29 97.57
CA GLU A 108 70.29 -46.23 97.38
C GLU A 108 70.13 -45.08 98.37
N ASN A 109 69.97 -45.35 99.66
CA ASN A 109 69.98 -44.32 100.71
C ASN A 109 71.39 -43.69 100.86
N LYS A 110 71.87 -43.06 99.78
CA LYS A 110 73.12 -42.33 99.62
C LYS A 110 72.84 -40.90 100.03
N GLU A 111 73.56 -40.44 101.04
CA GLU A 111 73.69 -39.00 101.27
C GLU A 111 74.28 -38.35 100.02
N PHE A 112 73.66 -37.26 99.55
CA PHE A 112 74.02 -36.57 98.31
C PHE A 112 75.52 -36.22 98.28
N THR A 113 76.21 -36.61 97.21
CA THR A 113 77.61 -36.26 97.00
C THR A 113 77.73 -34.88 96.33
N VAL A 114 78.89 -34.25 96.44
CA VAL A 114 79.17 -32.94 95.79
C VAL A 114 78.99 -33.02 94.26
N GLN A 115 79.28 -34.17 93.65
CA GLN A 115 79.08 -34.43 92.22
C GLN A 115 77.59 -34.34 91.84
N ASP A 116 76.69 -34.88 92.68
CA ASP A 116 75.24 -34.85 92.49
C ASP A 116 74.71 -33.41 92.56
N ILE A 117 75.26 -32.59 93.47
CA ILE A 117 74.92 -31.17 93.58
C ILE A 117 75.35 -30.41 92.32
N ILE A 118 76.53 -30.70 91.75
CA ILE A 118 77.00 -30.08 90.50
C ILE A 118 76.11 -30.49 89.32
N ALA A 119 75.75 -31.77 89.22
CA ALA A 119 74.84 -32.27 88.18
C ALA A 119 73.46 -31.59 88.28
N LEU A 120 72.91 -31.45 89.49
CA LEU A 120 71.67 -30.73 89.75
C LEU A 120 71.75 -29.25 89.34
N LYS A 121 72.85 -28.56 89.66
CA LYS A 121 73.04 -27.15 89.22
C LYS A 121 73.09 -27.00 87.71
N ASN A 122 73.79 -27.91 87.01
CA ASN A 122 73.84 -27.90 85.55
C ASN A 122 72.46 -28.19 84.95
N HIS A 123 71.70 -29.11 85.55
CA HIS A 123 70.33 -29.41 85.12
C HIS A 123 69.40 -28.21 85.33
N ILE A 124 69.49 -27.53 86.47
CA ILE A 124 68.74 -26.29 86.75
C ILE A 124 69.08 -25.22 85.71
N ALA A 125 70.35 -25.00 85.39
CA ALA A 125 70.76 -24.02 84.38
C ALA A 125 70.21 -24.36 82.99
N ALA A 126 70.23 -25.64 82.59
CA ALA A 126 69.65 -26.09 81.33
C ALA A 126 68.13 -25.88 81.28
N LEU A 127 67.42 -26.19 82.37
CA LEU A 127 65.98 -25.96 82.50
C LEU A 127 65.63 -24.46 82.46
N GLU A 128 66.43 -23.60 83.09
CA GLU A 128 66.24 -22.14 83.04
C GLU A 128 66.42 -21.60 81.61
N GLU A 129 67.40 -22.10 80.87
CA GLU A 129 67.62 -21.71 79.47
C GLU A 129 66.48 -22.22 78.57
N GLU A 130 66.02 -23.45 78.75
CA GLU A 130 64.88 -24.01 78.02
C GLU A 130 63.59 -23.23 78.32
N LEU A 131 63.37 -22.85 79.58
CA LEU A 131 62.22 -22.05 79.98
C LEU A 131 62.28 -20.64 79.38
N LYS A 132 63.47 -20.03 79.30
CA LYS A 132 63.67 -18.76 78.59
C LYS A 132 63.34 -18.91 77.09
N ARG A 133 63.89 -19.93 76.42
CA ARG A 133 63.58 -20.20 75.00
C ARG A 133 62.09 -20.41 74.79
N SER A 134 61.41 -21.14 75.68
CA SER A 134 59.96 -21.36 75.61
C SER A 134 59.15 -20.07 75.81
N ARG A 135 59.61 -19.14 76.64
CA ARG A 135 58.97 -17.82 76.79
C ARG A 135 59.14 -16.98 75.52
N ASP A 136 60.33 -16.98 74.94
CA ASP A 136 60.61 -16.22 73.71
C ASP A 136 59.81 -16.78 72.52
N THR A 137 59.70 -18.10 72.37
CA THR A 137 58.86 -18.72 71.34
C THR A 137 57.38 -18.41 71.54
N LYS A 138 56.89 -18.48 72.79
CA LYS A 138 55.51 -18.10 73.12
C LYS A 138 55.21 -16.65 72.73
N ALA A 139 56.07 -15.70 73.11
CA ALA A 139 55.89 -14.28 72.77
C ALA A 139 55.90 -14.04 71.26
N ASN A 140 56.73 -14.77 70.50
CA ASN A 140 56.74 -14.69 69.04
C ASN A 140 55.47 -15.28 68.41
N LEU A 141 54.94 -16.38 68.96
CA LEU A 141 53.69 -16.98 68.50
C LEU A 141 52.49 -16.08 68.78
N GLU A 142 52.43 -15.44 69.95
CA GLU A 142 51.37 -14.46 70.29
C GLU A 142 51.35 -13.30 69.28
N LYS A 143 52.50 -12.70 68.97
CA LYS A 143 52.59 -11.65 67.94
C LYS A 143 52.13 -12.13 66.56
N LYS A 144 52.41 -13.38 66.22
CA LYS A 144 51.98 -13.97 64.94
C LYS A 144 50.47 -14.20 64.91
N ILE A 145 49.87 -14.63 66.03
CA ILE A 145 48.42 -14.75 66.16
C ILE A 145 47.76 -13.39 65.97
N ASP A 146 48.22 -12.35 66.68
CA ASP A 146 47.68 -10.99 66.55
C ASP A 146 47.74 -10.48 65.10
N PHE A 147 48.86 -10.72 64.41
CA PHE A 147 49.01 -10.36 63.01
C PHE A 147 48.04 -11.12 62.09
N MET A 148 47.86 -12.43 62.31
CA MET A 148 46.94 -13.23 61.51
C MET A 148 45.48 -12.87 61.80
N ASP A 149 45.13 -12.54 63.04
CA ASP A 149 43.79 -12.10 63.41
C ASP A 149 43.46 -10.76 62.74
N GLN A 150 44.41 -9.84 62.69
CA GLN A 150 44.23 -8.57 61.98
C GLN A 150 44.09 -8.77 60.47
N ALA A 151 44.91 -9.64 59.86
CA ALA A 151 44.77 -9.98 58.45
C ALA A 151 43.43 -10.67 58.12
N ASN A 152 42.95 -11.56 58.99
CA ASN A 152 41.63 -12.18 58.85
C ASN A 152 40.51 -11.15 58.95
N HIS A 153 40.63 -10.18 59.86
CA HIS A 153 39.66 -9.09 59.98
C HIS A 153 39.60 -8.24 58.70
N ASP A 154 40.76 -7.85 58.15
CA ASP A 154 40.83 -7.10 56.90
C ASP A 154 40.23 -7.88 55.71
N LEU A 155 40.50 -9.19 55.63
CA LEU A 155 39.92 -10.06 54.60
C LEU A 155 38.39 -10.18 54.76
N MET A 156 37.90 -10.26 55.99
CA MET A 156 36.46 -10.30 56.27
C MET A 156 35.76 -9.01 55.82
N ILE A 157 36.36 -7.85 56.09
CA ILE A 157 35.82 -6.55 55.62
C ILE A 157 35.79 -6.50 54.08
N LYS A 158 36.87 -6.92 53.43
CA LYS A 158 36.93 -6.95 51.95
C LYS A 158 35.91 -7.90 51.33
N LEU A 159 35.70 -9.05 51.97
CA LEU A 159 34.69 -10.01 51.53
C LEU A 159 33.29 -9.41 51.62
N GLU A 160 32.98 -8.72 52.71
CA GLU A 160 31.70 -8.05 52.90
C GLU A 160 31.47 -6.94 51.85
N GLN A 161 32.49 -6.11 51.61
CA GLN A 161 32.44 -5.10 50.55
C GLN A 161 32.21 -5.71 49.16
N SER A 162 32.94 -6.79 48.84
CA SER A 162 32.77 -7.50 47.56
C SER A 162 31.37 -8.11 47.42
N ASN A 163 30.76 -8.59 48.51
CA ASN A 163 29.39 -9.11 48.49
C ASN A 163 28.37 -7.99 48.21
N LEU A 164 28.52 -6.85 48.87
CA LEU A 164 27.66 -5.67 48.65
C LEU A 164 27.77 -5.16 47.21
N GLU A 165 28.98 -5.06 46.66
CA GLU A 165 29.20 -4.69 45.26
C GLU A 165 28.56 -5.69 44.29
N THR A 166 28.64 -6.98 44.59
CA THR A 166 28.04 -8.03 43.76
C THR A 166 26.51 -7.92 43.74
N GLU A 167 25.88 -7.65 44.88
CA GLU A 167 24.42 -7.45 44.92
C GLU A 167 24.00 -6.17 44.20
N ALA A 168 24.72 -5.06 44.38
CA ALA A 168 24.45 -3.83 43.65
C ALA A 168 24.54 -4.02 42.12
N GLN A 169 25.53 -4.79 41.65
CA GLN A 169 25.66 -5.13 40.23
C GLN A 169 24.51 -6.01 39.72
N LYS A 170 24.01 -6.95 40.52
CA LYS A 170 22.84 -7.77 40.16
C LYS A 170 21.58 -6.91 40.03
N GLU A 171 21.34 -5.98 40.96
CA GLU A 171 20.21 -5.06 40.91
C GLU A 171 20.30 -4.15 39.68
N MET A 172 21.48 -3.60 39.39
CA MET A 172 21.72 -2.79 38.19
C MET A 172 21.42 -3.56 36.90
N LEU A 173 21.89 -4.81 36.81
CA LEU A 173 21.65 -5.67 35.65
C LEU A 173 20.16 -5.99 35.46
N ILE A 174 19.42 -6.18 36.55
CA ILE A 174 17.97 -6.40 36.50
C ILE A 174 17.26 -5.15 35.98
N ALA A 175 17.63 -3.96 36.45
CA ALA A 175 17.07 -2.69 35.99
C ALA A 175 17.37 -2.46 34.49
N GLU A 176 18.61 -2.69 34.06
CA GLU A 176 19.02 -2.55 32.66
C GLU A 176 18.25 -3.52 31.74
N LYS A 177 18.06 -4.77 32.17
CA LYS A 177 17.26 -5.76 31.41
C LYS A 177 15.81 -5.32 31.26
N MET A 178 15.21 -4.76 32.31
CA MET A 178 13.84 -4.23 32.25
C MET A 178 13.73 -3.04 31.29
N GLU A 179 14.67 -2.10 31.35
CA GLU A 179 14.68 -0.94 30.46
C GLU A 179 14.93 -1.34 29.00
N SER A 180 15.87 -2.25 28.76
CA SER A 180 16.12 -2.84 27.44
C SER A 180 14.89 -3.52 26.86
N LYS A 181 14.07 -4.18 27.69
CA LYS A 181 12.79 -4.75 27.26
C LYS A 181 11.80 -3.67 26.85
N LYS A 182 11.61 -2.62 27.68
CA LYS A 182 10.72 -1.50 27.35
C LYS A 182 11.11 -0.82 26.03
N LEU A 183 12.40 -0.61 25.81
CA LEU A 183 12.91 -0.02 24.57
C LEU A 183 12.61 -0.93 23.36
N ARG A 184 12.79 -2.25 23.49
CA ARG A 184 12.41 -3.20 22.42
C ARG A 184 10.92 -3.15 22.12
N ASP A 185 10.08 -3.13 23.15
CA ASP A 185 8.63 -3.07 22.99
C ASP A 185 8.22 -1.76 22.27
N MET A 186 8.81 -0.63 22.69
CA MET A 186 8.58 0.69 22.04
C MET A 186 9.04 0.72 20.58
N VAL A 187 10.19 0.13 20.26
CA VAL A 187 10.68 0.03 18.86
C VAL A 187 9.73 -0.82 18.01
N SER A 188 9.21 -1.91 18.56
CA SER A 188 8.22 -2.77 17.88
C SER A 188 6.94 -1.99 17.59
N ASP A 189 6.41 -1.26 18.57
CA ASP A 189 5.20 -0.44 18.41
C ASP A 189 5.39 0.67 17.38
N LEU A 190 6.51 1.39 17.44
CA LEU A 190 6.85 2.43 16.47
C LEU A 190 7.02 1.87 15.06
N SER A 191 7.62 0.69 14.92
CA SER A 191 7.79 0.03 13.62
C SER A 191 6.45 -0.39 13.02
N SER A 192 5.55 -0.93 13.84
CA SER A 192 4.18 -1.27 13.44
C SER A 192 3.43 -0.04 12.96
N ARG A 193 3.48 1.06 13.74
CA ARG A 193 2.85 2.33 13.36
C ARG A 193 3.45 2.94 12.10
N LEU A 194 4.76 2.80 11.90
CA LEU A 194 5.41 3.30 10.70
C LEU A 194 4.97 2.53 9.45
N GLU A 195 4.76 1.21 9.56
CA GLU A 195 4.24 0.41 8.45
C GLU A 195 2.78 0.78 8.12
N THR A 196 1.93 1.01 9.13
CA THR A 196 0.54 1.46 8.88
C THR A 196 0.49 2.81 8.17
N GLU A 197 1.28 3.79 8.64
CA GLU A 197 1.38 5.11 7.99
C GLU A 197 1.95 5.00 6.57
N ARG A 198 2.90 4.09 6.34
CA ARG A 198 3.45 3.83 5.00
C ARG A 198 2.38 3.26 4.06
N ASP A 199 1.54 2.36 4.54
CA ASP A 199 0.44 1.79 3.75
C ASP A 199 -0.66 2.82 3.47
N GLU A 200 -0.99 3.70 4.43
CA GLU A 200 -1.87 4.83 4.19
C GLU A 200 -1.32 5.77 3.12
N ILE A 201 -0.03 6.11 3.16
CA ILE A 201 0.61 6.94 2.13
C ILE A 201 0.54 6.25 0.75
N LYS A 202 0.77 4.93 0.67
CA LYS A 202 0.62 4.18 -0.59
C LYS A 202 -0.81 4.29 -1.12
N TYR A 203 -1.81 4.12 -0.24
CA TYR A 203 -3.22 4.23 -0.59
C TYR A 203 -3.57 5.63 -1.12
N TRP A 204 -3.18 6.69 -0.40
CA TRP A 204 -3.43 8.07 -0.82
C TRP A 204 -2.75 8.41 -2.15
N LYS A 205 -1.52 7.93 -2.37
CA LYS A 205 -0.85 8.10 -3.66
C LYS A 205 -1.58 7.38 -4.79
N ALA A 206 -2.04 6.15 -4.57
CA ALA A 206 -2.82 5.41 -5.55
C ALA A 206 -4.10 6.18 -5.93
N LEU A 207 -4.85 6.63 -4.92
CA LEU A 207 -6.07 7.42 -5.13
C LEU A 207 -5.80 8.74 -5.87
N GLN A 208 -4.71 9.44 -5.53
CA GLN A 208 -4.30 10.65 -6.25
C GLN A 208 -3.96 10.35 -7.71
N THR A 209 -3.20 9.28 -7.98
CA THR A 209 -2.84 8.90 -9.35
C THR A 209 -4.07 8.48 -10.17
N GLU A 210 -4.99 7.72 -9.59
CA GLU A 210 -6.26 7.36 -10.25
C GLU A 210 -7.09 8.60 -10.56
N GLY A 211 -7.20 9.54 -9.62
CA GLY A 211 -7.89 10.81 -9.82
C GLY A 211 -7.26 11.65 -10.94
N GLN A 212 -5.93 11.74 -11.00
CA GLN A 212 -5.21 12.43 -12.07
C GLN A 212 -5.42 11.74 -13.43
N VAL A 213 -5.38 10.41 -13.47
CA VAL A 213 -5.64 9.63 -14.69
C VAL A 213 -7.08 9.84 -15.17
N ALA A 214 -8.06 9.85 -14.27
CA ALA A 214 -9.45 10.12 -14.61
C ALA A 214 -9.64 11.53 -15.19
N GLN A 215 -9.01 12.55 -14.59
CA GLN A 215 -9.04 13.92 -15.11
C GLN A 215 -8.40 14.05 -16.49
N LEU A 216 -7.23 13.44 -16.69
CA LEU A 216 -6.55 13.43 -17.99
C LEU A 216 -7.40 12.72 -19.04
N THR A 217 -8.01 11.59 -18.70
CA THR A 217 -8.90 10.83 -19.59
C THR A 217 -10.12 11.66 -19.98
N ALA A 218 -10.75 12.34 -19.03
CA ALA A 218 -11.87 13.25 -19.32
C ALA A 218 -11.45 14.37 -20.27
N LYS A 219 -10.25 14.96 -20.08
CA LYS A 219 -9.74 16.01 -20.97
C LYS A 219 -9.42 15.50 -22.38
N VAL A 220 -8.87 14.28 -22.49
CA VAL A 220 -8.63 13.64 -23.79
C VAL A 220 -9.95 13.42 -24.53
N ASN A 221 -10.99 12.96 -23.84
CA ASN A 221 -12.31 12.77 -24.44
C ASN A 221 -12.93 14.10 -24.92
N GLU A 222 -12.87 15.15 -24.10
CA GLU A 222 -13.35 16.49 -24.46
C GLU A 222 -12.61 17.03 -25.71
N LEU A 223 -11.27 16.91 -25.74
CA LEU A 223 -10.47 17.35 -26.89
C LEU A 223 -10.75 16.51 -28.14
N THR A 224 -11.01 15.21 -27.98
CA THR A 224 -11.38 14.31 -29.09
C THR A 224 -12.73 14.70 -29.67
N GLU A 225 -13.71 15.03 -28.83
CA GLU A 225 -15.02 15.51 -29.27
C GLU A 225 -14.91 16.87 -29.98
N GLN A 226 -14.13 17.81 -29.43
CA GLN A 226 -13.84 19.09 -30.08
C GLN A 226 -13.19 18.90 -31.46
N LEU A 227 -12.22 17.97 -31.57
CA LEU A 227 -11.58 17.65 -32.84
C LEU A 227 -12.57 17.05 -33.86
N SER A 228 -13.48 16.19 -33.41
CA SER A 228 -14.55 15.63 -34.25
C SER A 228 -15.44 16.74 -34.80
N VAL A 229 -15.94 17.62 -33.94
CA VAL A 229 -16.80 18.76 -34.34
C VAL A 229 -16.06 19.68 -35.30
N GLN A 230 -14.77 19.96 -35.06
CA GLN A 230 -13.96 20.77 -35.96
C GLN A 230 -13.76 20.10 -37.32
N THR A 231 -13.57 18.78 -37.34
CA THR A 231 -13.45 18.00 -38.58
C THR A 231 -14.72 18.07 -39.41
N ASP A 232 -15.89 17.93 -38.79
CA ASP A 232 -17.20 18.07 -39.46
C ASP A 232 -17.42 19.49 -40.01
N LEU A 233 -17.01 20.52 -39.25
CA LEU A 233 -17.08 21.90 -39.69
C LEU A 233 -16.20 22.15 -40.93
N ILE A 234 -14.96 21.64 -40.92
CA ILE A 234 -14.04 21.74 -42.07
C ILE A 234 -14.64 21.02 -43.28
N ALA A 235 -15.20 19.83 -43.11
CA ALA A 235 -15.86 19.10 -44.19
C ALA A 235 -17.01 19.93 -44.81
N LYS A 236 -17.87 20.52 -43.97
CA LYS A 236 -18.97 21.39 -44.42
C LYS A 236 -18.47 22.67 -45.12
N GLN A 237 -17.42 23.30 -44.59
CA GLN A 237 -16.82 24.48 -45.23
C GLN A 237 -16.21 24.12 -46.59
N ASN A 238 -15.60 22.95 -46.74
CA ASN A 238 -15.07 22.48 -48.01
C ASN A 238 -16.19 22.22 -49.03
N THR A 239 -17.32 21.61 -48.62
CA THR A 239 -18.48 21.44 -49.52
C THR A 239 -19.06 22.78 -49.94
N ASP A 240 -19.23 23.73 -49.01
CA ASP A 240 -19.74 25.07 -49.33
C ASP A 240 -18.80 25.82 -50.26
N ARG A 241 -17.48 25.71 -50.05
CA ARG A 241 -16.46 26.31 -50.91
C ARG A 241 -16.55 25.74 -52.33
N MET A 242 -16.63 24.42 -52.47
CA MET A 242 -16.75 23.77 -53.78
C MET A 242 -18.01 24.24 -54.53
N MET A 243 -19.16 24.32 -53.84
CA MET A 243 -20.41 24.80 -54.44
C MET A 243 -20.30 26.27 -54.89
N ARG A 244 -19.65 27.12 -54.09
CA ARG A 244 -19.39 28.52 -54.46
C ARG A 244 -18.43 28.64 -55.63
N GLU A 245 -17.40 27.80 -55.69
CA GLU A 245 -16.42 27.77 -56.78
C GLU A 245 -17.09 27.38 -58.10
N GLN A 246 -17.94 26.35 -58.10
CA GLN A 246 -18.77 25.97 -59.24
C GLN A 246 -19.72 27.11 -59.68
N ALA A 247 -20.35 27.80 -58.73
CA ALA A 247 -21.22 28.94 -59.05
C ALA A 247 -20.42 30.11 -59.66
N MET A 248 -19.22 30.39 -59.15
CA MET A 248 -18.33 31.41 -59.71
C MET A 248 -17.85 31.04 -61.12
N GLU A 249 -17.50 29.78 -61.38
CA GLU A 249 -17.15 29.30 -62.72
C GLU A 249 -18.31 29.49 -63.70
N SER A 250 -19.54 29.12 -63.31
CA SER A 250 -20.75 29.28 -64.11
C SER A 250 -21.02 30.76 -64.44
N LEU A 251 -21.00 31.64 -63.43
CA LEU A 251 -21.17 33.08 -63.63
C LEU A 251 -20.06 33.68 -64.50
N THR A 252 -18.82 33.21 -64.35
CA THR A 252 -17.69 33.66 -65.18
C THR A 252 -17.87 33.28 -66.64
N ALA A 253 -18.35 32.05 -66.90
CA ALA A 253 -18.68 31.58 -68.25
C ALA A 253 -19.84 32.39 -68.85
N GLU A 254 -20.88 32.69 -68.07
CA GLU A 254 -22.01 33.52 -68.51
C GLU A 254 -21.56 34.96 -68.83
N VAL A 255 -20.74 35.58 -67.98
CA VAL A 255 -20.16 36.90 -68.25
C VAL A 255 -19.31 36.89 -69.52
N ALA A 256 -18.53 35.82 -69.77
CA ALA A 256 -17.76 35.69 -70.99
C ALA A 256 -18.66 35.57 -72.23
N ALA A 257 -19.73 34.77 -72.16
CA ALA A 257 -20.73 34.62 -73.21
C ALA A 257 -21.44 35.95 -73.50
N LEU A 258 -21.91 36.66 -72.47
CA LEU A 258 -22.54 37.97 -72.59
C LEU A 258 -21.59 39.00 -73.22
N LYS A 259 -20.31 39.04 -72.82
CA LYS A 259 -19.29 39.90 -73.47
C LYS A 259 -19.13 39.57 -74.95
N SER A 260 -19.14 38.29 -75.31
CA SER A 260 -19.07 37.86 -76.72
C SER A 260 -20.30 38.32 -77.50
N THR A 261 -21.50 38.16 -76.94
CA THR A 261 -22.76 38.60 -77.56
C THR A 261 -22.81 40.11 -77.72
N ILE A 262 -22.40 40.87 -76.69
CA ILE A 262 -22.31 42.33 -76.76
C ILE A 262 -21.37 42.76 -77.89
N ARG A 263 -20.17 42.16 -77.99
CA ARG A 263 -19.23 42.44 -79.09
C ARG A 263 -19.86 42.18 -80.46
N ALA A 264 -20.49 41.02 -80.64
CA ALA A 264 -21.15 40.67 -81.90
C ALA A 264 -22.29 41.65 -82.26
N LEU A 265 -23.09 42.07 -81.28
CA LEU A 265 -24.14 43.07 -81.46
C LEU A 265 -23.56 44.46 -81.79
N THR A 266 -22.46 44.86 -81.15
CA THR A 266 -21.77 46.12 -81.46
C THR A 266 -21.23 46.12 -82.89
N GLU A 267 -20.57 45.04 -83.32
CA GLU A 267 -20.09 44.88 -84.70
C GLU A 267 -21.24 44.89 -85.72
N SER A 268 -22.36 44.23 -85.39
CA SER A 268 -23.57 44.25 -86.23
C SER A 268 -24.16 45.66 -86.35
N LEU A 269 -24.24 46.40 -85.23
CA LEU A 269 -24.74 47.77 -85.20
C LEU A 269 -23.84 48.70 -86.01
N GLU A 270 -22.52 48.57 -85.88
CA GLU A 270 -21.56 49.34 -86.68
C GLU A 270 -21.69 49.04 -88.17
N ASN A 271 -21.85 47.77 -88.56
CA ASN A 271 -22.11 47.37 -89.96
C ASN A 271 -23.42 47.95 -90.50
N ILE A 272 -24.50 47.91 -89.71
CA ILE A 272 -25.80 48.50 -90.11
C ILE A 272 -25.67 50.01 -90.26
N ASN A 273 -24.97 50.70 -89.35
CA ASN A 273 -24.71 52.14 -89.48
C ASN A 273 -23.94 52.46 -90.77
N ILE A 274 -22.88 51.70 -91.10
CA ILE A 274 -22.13 51.85 -92.36
C ILE A 274 -23.05 51.64 -93.57
N GLN A 275 -23.95 50.65 -93.54
CA GLN A 275 -24.92 50.43 -94.61
C GLN A 275 -25.93 51.56 -94.72
N ASN A 276 -26.44 52.07 -93.60
CA ASN A 276 -27.36 53.21 -93.57
C ASN A 276 -26.69 54.47 -94.13
N ASP A 277 -25.44 54.75 -93.78
CA ASP A 277 -24.68 55.88 -94.32
C ASP A 277 -24.52 55.78 -95.84
N LYS A 278 -24.21 54.57 -96.35
CA LYS A 278 -24.18 54.31 -97.80
C LYS A 278 -25.53 54.55 -98.46
N LEU A 279 -26.63 54.09 -97.85
CA LEU A 279 -27.98 54.32 -98.36
C LEU A 279 -28.36 55.80 -98.34
N ILE A 280 -28.01 56.54 -97.28
CA ILE A 280 -28.22 57.99 -97.19
C ILE A 280 -27.46 58.70 -98.30
N GLN A 281 -26.19 58.33 -98.54
CA GLN A 281 -25.39 58.92 -99.62
C GLN A 281 -25.95 58.57 -101.01
N SER A 282 -26.40 57.34 -101.21
CA SER A 282 -27.07 56.89 -102.44
C SER A 282 -28.36 57.67 -102.67
N ASN A 283 -29.22 57.79 -101.65
CA ASN A 283 -30.44 58.59 -101.72
C ASN A 283 -30.16 60.06 -102.04
N LYS A 284 -29.17 60.69 -101.39
CA LYS A 284 -28.75 62.06 -101.73
C LYS A 284 -28.35 62.18 -103.20
N THR A 285 -27.59 61.23 -103.72
CA THR A 285 -27.15 61.22 -105.13
C THR A 285 -28.32 61.06 -106.08
N LEU A 286 -29.26 60.14 -105.80
CA LEU A 286 -30.50 59.95 -106.54
C LEU A 286 -31.38 61.20 -106.52
N THR A 287 -31.52 61.87 -105.38
CA THR A 287 -32.26 63.13 -105.28
C THR A 287 -31.65 64.21 -106.18
N ILE A 288 -30.32 64.38 -106.14
CA ILE A 288 -29.61 65.33 -107.01
C ILE A 288 -29.84 64.99 -108.49
N GLN A 289 -29.71 63.71 -108.87
CA GLN A 289 -29.94 63.26 -110.25
C GLN A 289 -31.38 63.51 -110.70
N MET A 290 -32.37 63.25 -109.85
CA MET A 290 -33.76 63.57 -110.17
C MET A 290 -33.96 65.07 -110.35
N GLU A 291 -33.41 65.91 -109.47
CA GLU A 291 -33.49 67.36 -109.61
C GLU A 291 -32.86 67.86 -110.92
N GLU A 292 -31.72 67.28 -111.33
CA GLU A 292 -31.10 67.56 -112.62
C GLU A 292 -31.94 67.12 -113.82
N GLU A 293 -32.52 65.91 -113.79
CA GLU A 293 -33.39 65.41 -114.86
C GLU A 293 -34.71 66.20 -114.95
N TYR A 294 -35.31 66.57 -113.82
CA TYR A 294 -36.46 67.49 -113.82
C TYR A 294 -36.10 68.83 -114.45
N LYS A 295 -34.92 69.39 -114.14
CA LYS A 295 -34.43 70.65 -114.73
C LYS A 295 -34.18 70.52 -116.23
N LYS A 296 -33.56 69.43 -116.68
CA LYS A 296 -33.38 69.12 -118.12
C LYS A 296 -34.72 68.99 -118.84
N THR A 297 -35.66 68.26 -118.26
CA THR A 297 -36.99 68.05 -118.86
C THR A 297 -37.75 69.38 -118.97
N MET A 298 -37.65 70.23 -117.95
CA MET A 298 -38.22 71.58 -117.96
C MET A 298 -37.62 72.44 -119.09
N ASN A 299 -36.30 72.43 -119.23
CA ASN A 299 -35.61 73.13 -120.33
C ASN A 299 -36.07 72.60 -121.71
N LEU A 300 -36.24 71.29 -121.86
CA LEU A 300 -36.67 70.67 -123.11
C LEU A 300 -38.13 71.00 -123.46
N ILE A 301 -39.01 71.08 -122.46
CA ILE A 301 -40.39 71.55 -122.61
C ILE A 301 -40.39 73.01 -123.08
N GLN A 302 -39.52 73.83 -122.50
CA GLN A 302 -39.41 75.24 -122.84
C GLN A 302 -38.91 75.43 -124.28
N GLU A 303 -37.84 74.72 -124.69
CA GLU A 303 -37.39 74.70 -126.09
C GLU A 303 -38.47 74.21 -127.06
N LYS A 304 -39.19 73.12 -126.73
CA LYS A 304 -40.28 72.64 -127.59
C LYS A 304 -41.43 73.63 -127.68
N SER A 305 -41.75 74.31 -126.58
CA SER A 305 -42.76 75.36 -126.55
C SER A 305 -42.36 76.51 -127.48
N ASP A 306 -41.10 76.96 -127.40
CA ASP A 306 -40.57 78.02 -128.26
C ASP A 306 -40.61 77.63 -129.74
N ILE A 307 -40.17 76.41 -130.09
CA ILE A 307 -40.27 75.87 -131.46
C ILE A 307 -41.73 75.79 -131.94
N THR A 308 -42.66 75.43 -131.05
CA THR A 308 -44.08 75.32 -131.40
C THR A 308 -44.71 76.70 -131.63
N ILE A 309 -44.31 77.69 -130.85
CA ILE A 309 -44.69 79.10 -131.04
C ILE A 309 -44.16 79.59 -132.39
N ASP A 310 -42.89 79.34 -132.71
CA ASP A 310 -42.28 79.69 -134.00
C ASP A 310 -43.00 79.02 -135.17
N LYS A 311 -43.38 77.75 -135.03
CA LYS A 311 -44.16 77.01 -136.03
C LYS A 311 -45.55 77.63 -136.26
N LEU A 312 -46.24 78.06 -135.21
CA LEU A 312 -47.54 78.73 -135.32
C LEU A 312 -47.42 80.08 -136.03
N ILE A 313 -46.35 80.84 -135.78
CA ILE A 313 -46.07 82.10 -136.48
C ILE A 313 -45.84 81.85 -137.98
N ALA A 314 -45.08 80.81 -138.33
CA ALA A 314 -44.83 80.43 -139.72
C ALA A 314 -46.10 79.97 -140.45
N LEU A 315 -46.94 79.15 -139.80
CA LEU A 315 -48.24 78.73 -140.34
C LEU A 315 -49.19 79.91 -140.61
N LYS A 316 -49.18 80.91 -139.73
CA LYS A 316 -49.99 82.12 -139.93
C LYS A 316 -49.54 82.91 -141.16
N LYS A 317 -48.23 83.03 -141.38
CA LYS A 317 -47.67 83.68 -142.59
C LYS A 317 -47.96 82.89 -143.87
N LEU A 318 -48.01 81.56 -143.81
CA LEU A 318 -48.38 80.70 -144.94
C LEU A 318 -49.85 80.88 -145.32
N SER A 319 -50.74 80.90 -144.32
CA SER A 319 -52.18 81.10 -144.52
C SER A 319 -52.50 82.47 -145.15
N GLU A 320 -51.77 83.53 -144.79
CA GLU A 320 -51.88 84.84 -145.44
C GLU A 320 -51.43 84.82 -146.91
N ALA A 321 -50.43 84.00 -147.26
CA ALA A 321 -49.95 83.86 -148.63
C ALA A 321 -50.92 83.06 -149.51
N GLU A 322 -51.52 81.99 -148.98
CA GLU A 322 -52.53 81.16 -149.68
C GLU A 322 -53.82 81.94 -149.98
N SER A 323 -54.25 82.82 -149.07
CA SER A 323 -55.39 83.73 -149.30
C SER A 323 -55.11 84.71 -150.45
N LYS A 324 -53.86 85.17 -150.60
CA LYS A 324 -53.43 86.07 -151.68
C LYS A 324 -53.40 85.38 -153.05
N ILE A 325 -53.02 84.11 -153.10
CA ILE A 325 -53.02 83.28 -154.32
C ILE A 325 -54.45 83.01 -154.80
N SER A 326 -55.36 82.65 -153.87
CA SER A 326 -56.77 82.39 -154.22
C SER A 326 -57.49 83.63 -154.77
N MET A 327 -57.11 84.83 -154.33
CA MET A 327 -57.67 86.09 -154.88
C MET A 327 -57.25 86.36 -156.34
N LEU A 328 -56.05 85.93 -156.74
CA LEU A 328 -55.52 86.13 -158.08
C LEU A 328 -56.09 85.11 -159.09
N GLU A 329 -56.38 83.88 -158.66
CA GLU A 329 -56.99 82.85 -159.51
C GLU A 329 -58.43 83.18 -159.94
N VAL A 330 -59.19 83.90 -159.09
CA VAL A 330 -60.55 84.37 -159.41
C VAL A 330 -60.55 85.49 -160.47
N GLN A 331 -59.47 86.27 -160.58
CA GLN A 331 -59.34 87.32 -161.60
C GLN A 331 -58.94 86.77 -162.98
N LEU A 332 -58.21 85.65 -163.04
CA LEU A 332 -57.74 85.04 -164.29
C LEU A 332 -58.87 84.34 -165.09
N ASN A 333 -59.89 83.81 -164.42
CA ASN A 333 -60.98 83.06 -165.07
C ASN A 333 -62.08 83.95 -165.70
N LYS A 334 -62.09 85.26 -165.42
CA LYS A 334 -62.99 86.24 -166.09
C LYS A 334 -62.45 86.75 -167.44
N GLY A 335 -61.18 86.50 -167.78
CA GLY A 335 -60.57 86.94 -169.04
C GLY A 335 -60.67 85.94 -170.21
N LYS A 336 -60.85 84.64 -169.95
CA LYS A 336 -60.70 83.58 -170.99
C LYS A 336 -61.97 83.19 -171.77
N LYS A 337 -63.11 83.87 -171.62
CA LYS A 337 -64.33 83.58 -172.41
C LYS A 337 -64.86 84.73 -173.27
N MET A 338 -64.08 85.80 -173.43
CA MET A 338 -64.37 86.91 -174.37
C MET A 338 -63.65 86.77 -175.73
N GLU A 339 -62.84 85.71 -175.95
CA GLU A 339 -61.98 85.55 -177.15
C GLU A 339 -62.27 84.31 -178.06
N GLU A 340 -63.34 83.55 -177.82
CA GLU A 340 -63.84 82.53 -178.78
C GLU A 340 -65.15 82.99 -179.46
N ILE A 341 -65.16 84.23 -179.96
CA ILE A 341 -66.18 84.76 -180.91
C ILE A 341 -65.59 85.08 -182.30
N ASN A 342 -64.26 85.00 -182.52
CA ASN A 342 -63.69 85.31 -183.84
C ASN A 342 -62.50 84.40 -184.22
N SER A 343 -62.79 83.21 -184.78
CA SER A 343 -62.14 82.65 -185.98
C SER A 343 -62.60 81.21 -186.28
N ILE A 344 -62.97 80.93 -187.54
CA ILE A 344 -63.50 79.69 -188.14
C ILE A 344 -65.04 79.64 -188.06
N LYS A 345 -65.81 79.95 -189.11
CA LYS A 345 -65.81 79.44 -190.49
C LYS A 345 -66.11 77.94 -190.57
#